data_AF-A0A3D1H8W8-F1
#
_entry.id   AF-A0A3D1H8W8-F1
#
_cell.length_a   1.000
_cell.length_b   1.000
_cell.length_c   1.000
_cell.angle_alpha   90.00
_cell.angle_beta   90.00
_cell.angle_gamma   90.00
#
_symmetry.space_group_name_H-M   'P 1'
#
loop_
_entity.id
_entity.type
_entity.pdbx_description
1 polymer ?
#
loop_
_entity_poly.entity_id
_entity_poly.type
_entity_poly.pdbx_seq_one_letter_code
_entity_poly.pdbx_strand_id
1 'polypeptide(L)'
;MLISALCNYYDTLAKSGRLEEKGFTNQDVSYMIFLNPDGSVADIIDYIDEITVETKKGTTTKKVKKKIRVPVHPVSTSVKAYLLDYRGEYIFGYEKKKKENEIFFHKEKRDACVEKNLEFISGIDAPVVNAYRNFLLNWEKPESIDDTFYKKVVGSTCCFALNGHPELQLQNDSEIIKRCRENIAETDVGDCEIGICAITGEEQPIARLHNKIRGIRGGQASGTTLVCFNNPSDESYGKSQSVNSSISVAAAEKYVDALNYLLRENAHHTLINDLTMVYWADTENSEEDGAACDFFSYFCLSGKSDRADTDNRLSAIMSKLRTGTVLADDLAADGIDPLVNFYVAGLTPNTSRVSVKFVYRNSVGKLVGNIAAHQRDLWHSGLNENTQLTVWTLTNELYSPKISPSERKPPYPLYAALMESILNGSRYPRALLSTVVQRCKTDSDDEEKKFYSVNSRRVAIIKACLNRKARFMNKQEVISMALDTENNSQAYVCGRIFALLEYAQKKAANGDLNRTIKDAYFTSACSKPSTVFPRLMQLAQHHLEKADNGGYINKLISEAIDKIEGKFPSTLSLDEQGEFIIGYYQQNKSIYTKAE
;
A
#
# COMPACT_ATOMS: atom_id res chain seq x y z
N MET A 1 18.02 -9.19 5.74
CA MET A 1 16.69 -9.77 6.04
C MET A 1 15.76 -9.74 4.83
N LEU A 2 15.30 -8.58 4.35
CA LEU A 2 14.30 -8.51 3.26
C LEU A 2 14.72 -9.25 1.98
N ILE A 3 15.93 -8.99 1.46
CA ILE A 3 16.41 -9.63 0.20
C ILE A 3 16.44 -11.15 0.33
N SER A 4 16.97 -11.67 1.44
CA SER A 4 16.98 -13.11 1.72
C SER A 4 15.55 -13.69 1.80
N ALA A 5 14.62 -13.00 2.46
CA ALA A 5 13.23 -13.44 2.53
C ALA A 5 12.55 -13.47 1.15
N LEU A 6 12.83 -12.47 0.30
CA LEU A 6 12.34 -12.44 -1.09
C LEU A 6 12.97 -13.55 -1.95
N CYS A 7 14.25 -13.89 -1.74
CA CYS A 7 14.88 -15.02 -2.43
C CYS A 7 14.23 -16.36 -2.03
N ASN A 8 13.94 -16.56 -0.75
CA ASN A 8 13.23 -17.76 -0.30
C ASN A 8 11.81 -17.81 -0.88
N TYR A 9 11.12 -16.68 -0.88
CA TYR A 9 9.77 -16.62 -1.45
C TYR A 9 9.76 -16.84 -2.95
N TYR A 10 10.77 -16.37 -3.69
CA TYR A 10 10.98 -16.75 -5.09
C TYR A 10 11.01 -18.26 -5.26
N ASP A 11 11.78 -18.97 -4.44
CA ASP A 11 11.91 -20.43 -4.52
C ASP A 11 10.57 -21.13 -4.23
N THR A 12 9.81 -20.64 -3.25
CA THR A 12 8.44 -21.08 -2.94
C THR A 12 7.49 -20.87 -4.13
N LEU A 13 7.53 -19.70 -4.76
CA LEU A 13 6.72 -19.40 -5.94
C LEU A 13 7.13 -20.24 -7.16
N ALA A 14 8.42 -20.47 -7.36
CA ALA A 14 8.95 -21.27 -8.47
C ALA A 14 8.49 -22.73 -8.37
N LYS A 15 8.60 -23.34 -7.17
CA LYS A 15 8.13 -24.72 -6.94
C LYS A 15 6.63 -24.89 -7.17
N SER A 16 5.84 -23.86 -6.84
CA SER A 16 4.39 -23.86 -7.01
C SER A 16 3.95 -23.39 -8.41
N GLY A 17 4.88 -23.13 -9.34
CA GLY A 17 4.56 -22.72 -10.72
C GLY A 17 3.93 -21.33 -10.83
N ARG A 18 4.12 -20.46 -9.82
CA ARG A 18 3.51 -19.12 -9.73
C ARG A 18 4.36 -18.00 -10.36
N LEU A 19 5.60 -18.29 -10.73
CA LEU A 19 6.49 -17.35 -11.41
C LEU A 19 6.47 -17.54 -12.93
N GLU A 20 6.77 -16.45 -13.65
CA GLU A 20 7.06 -16.52 -15.08
C GLU A 20 8.36 -17.30 -15.30
N GLU A 21 8.43 -18.02 -16.42
CA GLU A 21 9.64 -18.77 -16.79
C GLU A 21 10.85 -17.82 -16.92
N LYS A 22 12.00 -18.21 -16.36
CA LYS A 22 13.21 -17.37 -16.35
C LYS A 22 13.54 -16.86 -17.76
N GLY A 23 13.79 -15.57 -17.88
CA GLY A 23 14.16 -14.91 -19.15
C GLY A 23 12.99 -14.64 -20.09
N PHE A 24 11.76 -14.95 -19.69
CA PHE A 24 10.54 -14.56 -20.40
C PHE A 24 9.74 -13.51 -19.63
N THR A 25 8.89 -12.77 -20.34
CA THR A 25 7.94 -11.82 -19.77
C THR A 25 6.63 -11.83 -20.56
N ASN A 26 5.53 -11.51 -19.88
CA ASN A 26 4.24 -11.29 -20.52
C ASN A 26 4.09 -9.85 -21.04
N GLN A 27 3.85 -9.71 -22.34
CA GLN A 27 3.67 -8.42 -23.03
C GLN A 27 2.23 -8.26 -23.49
N ASP A 28 1.60 -7.13 -23.12
CA ASP A 28 0.29 -6.75 -23.64
C ASP A 28 0.39 -6.44 -25.15
N VAL A 29 -0.46 -7.06 -25.94
CA VAL A 29 -0.49 -6.93 -27.41
C VAL A 29 -1.81 -6.30 -27.85
N SER A 30 -1.71 -5.27 -28.69
CA SER A 30 -2.89 -4.61 -29.27
C SER A 30 -3.46 -5.40 -30.45
N TYR A 31 -2.60 -5.97 -31.30
CA TYR A 31 -3.00 -6.54 -32.60
C TYR A 31 -2.34 -7.89 -32.89
N MET A 32 -3.05 -8.77 -33.59
CA MET A 32 -2.48 -9.99 -34.17
C MET A 32 -2.42 -9.85 -35.68
N ILE A 33 -1.25 -10.13 -36.25
CA ILE A 33 -0.96 -10.06 -37.68
C ILE A 33 -0.98 -11.49 -38.24
N PHE A 34 -1.90 -11.74 -39.16
CA PHE A 34 -1.95 -13.00 -39.89
C PHE A 34 -1.08 -12.93 -41.13
N LEU A 35 -0.14 -13.87 -41.25
CA LEU A 35 0.75 -13.98 -42.40
C LEU A 35 0.36 -15.15 -43.29
N ASN A 36 0.35 -14.94 -44.60
CA ASN A 36 0.35 -16.02 -45.56
C ASN A 36 1.74 -16.69 -45.63
N PRO A 37 1.86 -17.92 -46.16
CA PRO A 37 3.16 -18.60 -46.30
C PRO A 37 4.22 -17.80 -47.07
N ASP A 38 3.82 -16.94 -48.01
CA ASP A 38 4.70 -16.06 -48.79
C ASP A 38 5.15 -14.79 -48.04
N GLY A 39 4.69 -14.59 -46.80
CA GLY A 39 5.00 -13.43 -45.96
C GLY A 39 4.12 -12.22 -46.18
N SER A 40 3.13 -12.28 -47.09
CA SER A 40 2.14 -11.22 -47.24
C SER A 40 1.21 -11.17 -46.02
N VAL A 41 0.81 -9.96 -45.62
CA VAL A 41 -0.14 -9.75 -44.52
C VAL A 41 -1.55 -10.06 -45.03
N ALA A 42 -2.18 -11.08 -44.46
CA ALA A 42 -3.54 -11.48 -44.80
C ALA A 42 -4.58 -10.62 -44.09
N ASP A 43 -4.41 -10.42 -42.78
CA ASP A 43 -5.32 -9.63 -41.95
C ASP A 43 -4.64 -9.15 -40.66
N ILE A 44 -5.20 -8.11 -40.04
CA ILE A 44 -4.75 -7.57 -38.75
C ILE A 44 -5.97 -7.30 -37.87
N ILE A 45 -6.08 -8.07 -36.79
CA ILE A 45 -7.23 -8.04 -35.89
C ILE A 45 -6.85 -7.50 -34.51
N ASP A 46 -7.83 -6.90 -33.83
CA ASP A 46 -7.69 -6.53 -32.41
C ASP A 46 -7.42 -7.79 -31.58
N TYR A 47 -6.31 -7.81 -30.82
CA TYR A 47 -5.96 -8.92 -29.93
C TYR A 47 -6.32 -8.58 -28.49
N ILE A 48 -7.63 -8.46 -28.25
CA ILE A 48 -8.23 -8.00 -26.99
C ILE A 48 -9.27 -9.00 -26.48
N ASP A 49 -9.44 -9.06 -25.17
CA ASP A 49 -10.57 -9.69 -24.50
C ASP A 49 -11.59 -8.64 -24.07
N GLU A 50 -12.87 -9.00 -24.12
CA GLU A 50 -13.95 -8.21 -23.53
C GLU A 50 -14.31 -8.82 -22.17
N ILE A 51 -13.96 -8.12 -21.09
CA ILE A 51 -14.30 -8.53 -19.73
C ILE A 51 -15.42 -7.67 -19.19
N THR A 52 -16.38 -8.32 -18.54
CA THR A 52 -17.48 -7.66 -17.86
C THR A 52 -17.03 -7.28 -16.45
N VAL A 53 -17.05 -5.98 -16.14
CA VAL A 53 -16.61 -5.46 -14.83
C VAL A 53 -17.78 -4.79 -14.13
N GLU A 54 -18.05 -5.17 -12.88
CA GLU A 54 -18.97 -4.44 -12.04
C GLU A 54 -18.35 -3.14 -11.57
N THR A 55 -19.08 -2.04 -11.76
CA THR A 55 -18.70 -0.72 -11.26
C THR A 55 -19.78 -0.22 -10.32
N LYS A 56 -19.46 0.82 -9.53
CA LYS A 56 -20.43 1.50 -8.66
C LYS A 56 -21.67 2.06 -9.38
N LYS A 57 -21.66 2.11 -10.73
CA LYS A 57 -22.76 2.58 -11.58
C LYS A 57 -23.43 1.46 -12.41
N GLY A 58 -23.12 0.20 -12.13
CA GLY A 58 -23.61 -0.97 -12.87
C GLY A 58 -22.50 -1.70 -13.63
N THR A 59 -22.89 -2.70 -14.40
CA THR A 59 -21.99 -3.56 -15.16
C THR A 59 -21.51 -2.87 -16.44
N THR A 60 -20.21 -2.88 -16.71
CA THR A 60 -19.62 -2.29 -17.93
C THR A 60 -18.62 -3.25 -18.55
N THR A 61 -18.70 -3.44 -19.87
CA THR A 61 -17.71 -4.23 -20.63
C THR A 61 -16.46 -3.39 -20.87
N LYS A 62 -15.30 -3.89 -20.43
CA LYS A 62 -13.98 -3.31 -20.71
C LYS A 62 -13.22 -4.18 -21.71
N LYS A 63 -12.62 -3.53 -22.70
CA LYS A 63 -11.65 -4.14 -23.62
C LYS A 63 -10.26 -4.15 -22.97
N VAL A 64 -9.67 -5.33 -22.81
CA VAL A 64 -8.33 -5.52 -22.22
C VAL A 64 -7.45 -6.23 -23.23
N LYS A 65 -6.20 -5.80 -23.36
CA LYS A 65 -5.24 -6.43 -24.27
C LYS A 65 -4.90 -7.85 -23.82
N LYS A 66 -4.80 -8.77 -24.77
CA LYS A 66 -4.26 -10.10 -24.51
C LYS A 66 -2.75 -10.03 -24.32
N LYS A 67 -2.22 -10.97 -23.55
CA LYS A 67 -0.80 -11.08 -23.26
C LYS A 67 -0.18 -12.19 -24.09
N ILE A 68 1.00 -11.93 -24.64
CA ILE A 68 1.87 -12.96 -25.22
C ILE A 68 3.11 -13.13 -24.35
N ARG A 69 3.72 -14.31 -24.40
CA ARG A 69 5.00 -14.58 -23.75
C ARG A 69 6.14 -14.30 -24.72
N VAL A 70 7.06 -13.41 -24.34
CA VAL A 70 8.25 -13.05 -25.15
C VAL A 70 9.52 -13.05 -24.28
N PRO A 71 10.72 -13.15 -24.87
CA PRO A 71 11.96 -12.99 -24.11
C PRO A 71 12.05 -11.61 -23.43
N VAL A 72 12.71 -11.52 -22.29
CA VAL A 72 13.02 -10.23 -21.66
C VAL A 72 13.97 -9.44 -22.56
N HIS A 73 13.76 -8.13 -22.68
CA HIS A 73 14.61 -7.25 -23.48
C HIS A 73 15.29 -6.18 -22.61
N PRO A 74 16.57 -5.84 -22.88
CA PRO A 74 17.27 -4.79 -22.17
C PRO A 74 16.68 -3.41 -22.51
N VAL A 75 16.42 -2.59 -21.48
CA VAL A 75 15.92 -1.22 -21.65
C VAL A 75 17.08 -0.34 -22.11
N SER A 76 17.04 0.16 -23.35
CA SER A 76 18.04 1.08 -23.92
C SER A 76 17.39 2.35 -24.45
N THR A 77 18.09 3.48 -24.33
CA THR A 77 17.71 4.76 -24.95
C THR A 77 18.17 4.90 -26.40
N SER A 78 19.00 3.97 -26.89
CA SER A 78 19.41 3.89 -28.30
C SER A 78 18.42 3.05 -29.12
N VAL A 79 18.33 3.28 -30.42
CA VAL A 79 17.58 2.41 -31.35
C VAL A 79 18.13 0.98 -31.23
N LYS A 80 17.33 0.05 -30.69
CA LYS A 80 17.69 -1.36 -30.53
C LYS A 80 16.45 -2.20 -30.76
N ALA A 81 16.52 -3.08 -31.76
CA ALA A 81 15.49 -4.09 -32.01
C ALA A 81 15.45 -5.16 -30.90
N TYR A 82 14.28 -5.73 -30.71
CA TYR A 82 14.03 -6.83 -29.79
C TYR A 82 14.00 -8.18 -30.53
N LEU A 83 14.28 -9.27 -29.79
CA LEU A 83 14.01 -10.62 -30.29
C LEU A 83 12.49 -10.82 -30.28
N LEU A 84 11.91 -11.28 -31.39
CA LEU A 84 10.47 -11.31 -31.58
C LEU A 84 9.85 -9.92 -31.34
N ASP A 85 10.37 -8.91 -32.04
CA ASP A 85 9.97 -7.51 -31.81
C ASP A 85 8.47 -7.33 -31.98
N TYR A 86 7.81 -6.90 -30.91
CA TYR A 86 6.37 -6.69 -30.87
C TYR A 86 6.00 -5.22 -31.11
N ARG A 87 6.95 -4.29 -31.28
CA ARG A 87 6.65 -2.86 -31.41
C ARG A 87 6.33 -2.52 -32.85
N GLY A 88 5.15 -1.96 -33.10
CA GLY A 88 4.71 -1.61 -34.45
C GLY A 88 5.69 -0.70 -35.20
N GLU A 89 6.34 0.25 -34.52
CA GLU A 89 7.32 1.14 -35.14
C GLU A 89 8.62 0.45 -35.59
N TYR A 90 9.00 -0.69 -34.99
CA TYR A 90 10.14 -1.51 -35.42
C TYR A 90 9.72 -2.54 -36.45
N ILE A 91 8.57 -3.18 -36.25
CA ILE A 91 8.00 -4.14 -37.21
C ILE A 91 7.78 -3.47 -38.56
N PHE A 92 7.10 -2.33 -38.61
CA PHE A 92 6.71 -1.70 -39.88
C PHE A 92 7.63 -0.57 -40.31
N GLY A 93 8.53 -0.10 -39.43
CA GLY A 93 9.44 1.01 -39.72
C GLY A 93 8.77 2.37 -39.75
N TYR A 94 7.61 2.56 -39.12
CA TYR A 94 6.89 3.84 -39.14
C TYR A 94 6.85 4.49 -37.76
N GLU A 95 7.06 5.81 -37.70
CA GLU A 95 6.99 6.58 -36.46
C GLU A 95 6.13 7.83 -36.65
N LYS A 96 5.51 8.27 -35.56
CA LYS A 96 4.66 9.45 -35.52
C LYS A 96 5.47 10.68 -35.08
N LYS A 97 5.45 11.76 -35.86
CA LYS A 97 6.01 13.05 -35.44
C LYS A 97 5.23 13.62 -34.26
N LYS A 98 5.93 14.02 -33.19
CA LYS A 98 5.34 14.51 -31.94
C LYS A 98 4.41 15.74 -32.08
N LYS A 99 4.57 16.56 -33.13
CA LYS A 99 3.84 17.85 -33.28
C LYS A 99 2.77 17.87 -34.37
N GLU A 100 2.81 16.97 -35.36
CA GLU A 100 2.04 17.13 -36.61
C GLU A 100 1.06 15.98 -36.88
N ASN A 101 0.98 14.97 -36.00
CA ASN A 101 0.17 13.76 -36.22
C ASN A 101 0.50 12.97 -37.51
N GLU A 102 1.56 13.38 -38.21
CA GLU A 102 2.09 12.79 -39.44
C GLU A 102 2.96 11.57 -39.10
N ILE A 103 2.90 10.55 -39.97
CA ILE A 103 3.71 9.34 -39.87
C ILE A 103 4.79 9.37 -40.94
N PHE A 104 6.02 9.01 -40.59
CA PHE A 104 7.13 8.93 -41.52
C PHE A 104 7.84 7.57 -41.40
N PHE A 105 8.50 7.15 -42.48
CA PHE A 105 9.27 5.91 -42.49
C PHE A 105 10.66 6.13 -41.87
N HIS A 106 10.97 5.37 -40.83
CA HIS A 106 12.22 5.34 -40.10
C HIS A 106 12.99 4.06 -40.45
N LYS A 107 13.70 4.09 -41.57
CA LYS A 107 14.42 2.94 -42.14
C LYS A 107 15.30 2.19 -41.12
N GLU A 108 16.09 2.91 -40.32
CA GLU A 108 17.01 2.27 -39.35
C GLU A 108 16.30 1.37 -38.31
N LYS A 109 15.07 1.69 -37.89
CA LYS A 109 14.32 0.85 -36.93
C LYS A 109 13.87 -0.45 -37.58
N ARG A 110 13.43 -0.37 -38.84
CA ARG A 110 13.03 -1.54 -39.64
C ARG A 110 14.24 -2.42 -39.93
N ASP A 111 15.32 -1.84 -40.42
CA ASP A 111 16.55 -2.57 -40.77
C ASP A 111 17.10 -3.30 -39.52
N ALA A 112 17.17 -2.62 -38.37
CA ALA A 112 17.58 -3.25 -37.11
C ALA A 112 16.65 -4.39 -36.67
N CYS A 113 15.33 -4.26 -36.89
CA CYS A 113 14.36 -5.31 -36.60
C CYS A 113 14.56 -6.53 -37.50
N VAL A 114 14.71 -6.30 -38.80
CA VAL A 114 14.93 -7.33 -39.83
C VAL A 114 16.21 -8.08 -39.57
N GLU A 115 17.34 -7.38 -39.44
CA GLU A 115 18.66 -7.99 -39.22
C GLU A 115 18.66 -8.92 -38.00
N LYS A 116 18.25 -8.38 -36.84
CA LYS A 116 18.27 -9.12 -35.58
C LYS A 116 17.34 -10.33 -35.58
N ASN A 117 16.14 -10.20 -36.14
CA ASN A 117 15.18 -11.29 -36.12
C ASN A 117 15.48 -12.36 -37.19
N LEU A 118 16.04 -11.98 -38.34
CA LEU A 118 16.51 -12.95 -39.35
C LEU A 118 17.68 -13.79 -38.83
N GLU A 119 18.64 -13.17 -38.15
CA GLU A 119 19.73 -13.89 -37.48
C GLU A 119 19.16 -14.87 -36.44
N PHE A 120 18.25 -14.40 -35.59
CA PHE A 120 17.66 -15.20 -34.52
C PHE A 120 16.89 -16.44 -35.03
N ILE A 121 16.06 -16.29 -36.06
CA ILE A 121 15.25 -17.37 -36.64
C ILE A 121 16.01 -18.22 -37.67
N SER A 122 17.31 -17.96 -37.85
CA SER A 122 18.13 -18.68 -38.81
C SER A 122 18.17 -20.18 -38.51
N GLY A 123 17.96 -20.99 -39.55
CA GLY A 123 17.94 -22.45 -39.49
C GLY A 123 16.66 -23.09 -38.93
N ILE A 124 15.64 -22.32 -38.55
CA ILE A 124 14.37 -22.85 -38.04
C ILE A 124 13.37 -23.04 -39.19
N ASP A 125 12.96 -24.26 -39.47
CA ASP A 125 11.96 -24.57 -40.51
C ASP A 125 10.60 -24.92 -39.87
N ALA A 126 9.74 -23.91 -39.76
CA ALA A 126 8.37 -24.07 -39.26
C ALA A 126 7.42 -23.14 -40.04
N PRO A 127 6.15 -23.52 -40.29
CA PRO A 127 5.24 -22.75 -41.15
C PRO A 127 5.11 -21.26 -40.78
N VAL A 128 4.87 -20.96 -39.50
CA VAL A 128 4.74 -19.58 -39.01
C VAL A 128 6.08 -18.83 -39.05
N VAL A 129 7.20 -19.51 -38.81
CA VAL A 129 8.54 -18.92 -38.86
C VAL A 129 8.94 -18.59 -40.30
N ASN A 130 8.61 -19.46 -41.26
CA ASN A 130 8.85 -19.23 -42.68
C ASN A 130 8.01 -18.05 -43.20
N ALA A 131 6.74 -17.98 -42.83
CA ALA A 131 5.88 -16.84 -43.14
C ALA A 131 6.45 -15.54 -42.55
N TYR A 132 6.90 -15.55 -41.29
CA TYR A 132 7.54 -14.40 -40.65
C TYR A 132 8.86 -14.01 -41.31
N ARG A 133 9.71 -14.99 -41.68
CA ARG A 133 10.96 -14.73 -42.42
C ARG A 133 10.68 -14.04 -43.75
N ASN A 134 9.71 -14.56 -44.51
CA ASN A 134 9.33 -13.97 -45.79
C ASN A 134 8.75 -12.56 -45.59
N PHE A 135 7.96 -12.33 -44.53
CA PHE A 135 7.51 -11.00 -44.15
C PHE A 135 8.69 -10.07 -43.83
N LEU A 136 9.72 -10.53 -43.11
CA LEU A 136 10.90 -9.72 -42.81
C LEU A 136 11.65 -9.31 -44.09
N LEU A 137 11.78 -10.23 -45.04
CA LEU A 137 12.53 -10.02 -46.30
C LEU A 137 11.75 -9.21 -47.35
N ASN A 138 10.45 -9.45 -47.48
CA ASN A 138 9.65 -8.98 -48.61
C ASN A 138 8.68 -7.85 -48.25
N TRP A 139 8.66 -7.40 -46.99
CA TRP A 139 7.80 -6.29 -46.59
C TRP A 139 8.21 -5.00 -47.31
N GLU A 140 7.34 -4.56 -48.20
CA GLU A 140 7.30 -3.22 -48.75
C GLU A 140 5.96 -2.59 -48.38
N LYS A 141 5.91 -1.25 -48.21
CA LYS A 141 4.65 -0.55 -47.97
C LYS A 141 3.72 -0.79 -49.18
N PRO A 142 2.61 -1.52 -49.05
CA PRO A 142 1.72 -1.70 -50.18
C PRO A 142 1.01 -0.37 -50.47
N GLU A 143 0.94 0.05 -51.75
CA GLU A 143 0.20 1.25 -52.17
C GLU A 143 -1.30 1.18 -51.80
N SER A 144 -1.83 -0.02 -51.59
CA SER A 144 -3.22 -0.32 -51.24
C SER A 144 -3.56 -0.15 -49.75
N ILE A 145 -2.56 0.01 -48.87
CA ILE A 145 -2.78 0.18 -47.43
C ILE A 145 -2.79 1.67 -47.08
N ASP A 146 -3.99 2.19 -46.78
CA ASP A 146 -4.22 3.59 -46.40
C ASP A 146 -3.50 3.97 -45.08
N ASP A 147 -3.20 5.25 -44.91
CA ASP A 147 -2.56 5.83 -43.73
C ASP A 147 -3.35 5.55 -42.43
N THR A 148 -4.64 5.23 -42.53
CA THR A 148 -5.46 4.80 -41.38
C THR A 148 -4.98 3.49 -40.75
N PHE A 149 -4.42 2.56 -41.54
CA PHE A 149 -3.82 1.34 -41.02
C PHE A 149 -2.56 1.63 -40.21
N TYR A 150 -1.62 2.40 -40.77
CA TYR A 150 -0.37 2.76 -40.08
C TYR A 150 -0.63 3.63 -38.85
N LYS A 151 -1.67 4.49 -38.86
CA LYS A 151 -2.12 5.23 -37.69
C LYS A 151 -2.59 4.35 -36.53
N LYS A 152 -3.12 3.15 -36.80
CA LYS A 152 -3.52 2.18 -35.77
C LYS A 152 -2.30 1.44 -35.20
N VAL A 153 -1.35 1.08 -36.06
CA VAL A 153 -0.27 0.17 -35.69
C VAL A 153 0.97 0.88 -35.12
N VAL A 154 1.24 2.11 -35.55
CA VAL A 154 2.34 2.94 -35.02
C VAL A 154 2.09 3.32 -33.56
N GLY A 155 3.00 2.95 -32.66
CA GLY A 155 2.84 3.13 -31.21
C GLY A 155 1.97 2.06 -30.55
N SER A 156 1.63 0.99 -31.27
CA SER A 156 0.94 -0.19 -30.75
C SER A 156 1.88 -1.40 -30.65
N THR A 157 1.40 -2.47 -30.02
CA THR A 157 2.12 -3.73 -29.88
C THR A 157 1.43 -4.84 -30.68
N CYS A 158 2.21 -5.70 -31.34
CA CYS A 158 1.73 -6.71 -32.28
C CYS A 158 2.33 -8.09 -32.01
N CYS A 159 1.63 -9.14 -32.43
CA CYS A 159 2.12 -10.51 -32.51
C CYS A 159 1.81 -11.11 -33.90
N PHE A 160 2.41 -12.24 -34.24
CA PHE A 160 2.25 -12.90 -35.54
C PHE A 160 1.64 -14.29 -35.40
N ALA A 161 0.74 -14.64 -36.32
CA ALA A 161 0.19 -15.98 -36.46
C ALA A 161 0.09 -16.36 -37.95
N LEU A 162 -0.02 -17.66 -38.25
CA LEU A 162 -0.27 -18.12 -39.61
C LEU A 162 -1.74 -17.86 -40.00
N ASN A 163 -1.98 -17.40 -41.22
CA ASN A 163 -3.34 -17.16 -41.71
C ASN A 163 -4.22 -18.42 -41.60
N GLY A 164 -5.44 -18.27 -41.09
CA GLY A 164 -6.36 -19.37 -40.80
C GLY A 164 -6.07 -20.15 -39.51
N HIS A 165 -4.96 -19.87 -38.81
CA HIS A 165 -4.46 -20.60 -37.64
C HIS A 165 -4.03 -19.66 -36.50
N PRO A 166 -4.99 -18.97 -35.82
CA PRO A 166 -4.70 -18.04 -34.72
C PRO A 166 -4.00 -18.68 -33.50
N GLU A 167 -4.07 -20.00 -33.37
CA GLU A 167 -3.36 -20.79 -32.36
C GLU A 167 -1.86 -20.96 -32.67
N LEU A 168 -1.48 -20.91 -33.95
CA LEU A 168 -0.09 -21.05 -34.41
C LEU A 168 0.62 -19.71 -34.40
N GLN A 169 0.86 -19.21 -33.19
CA GLN A 169 1.54 -17.93 -32.95
C GLN A 169 3.06 -18.11 -32.96
N LEU A 170 3.77 -17.15 -33.55
CA LEU A 170 5.23 -17.21 -33.73
C LEU A 170 5.99 -17.46 -32.42
N GLN A 171 5.61 -16.77 -31.33
CA GLN A 171 6.28 -16.89 -30.04
C GLN A 171 5.96 -18.18 -29.28
N ASN A 172 4.95 -18.93 -29.73
CA ASN A 172 4.54 -20.21 -29.15
C ASN A 172 5.14 -21.41 -29.92
N ASP A 173 5.83 -21.17 -31.04
CA ASP A 173 6.52 -22.22 -31.79
C ASP A 173 7.62 -22.89 -30.94
N SER A 174 7.69 -24.22 -31.00
CA SER A 174 8.57 -25.00 -30.12
C SER A 174 10.06 -24.75 -30.38
N GLU A 175 10.46 -24.56 -31.64
CA GLU A 175 11.86 -24.29 -31.99
C GLU A 175 12.23 -22.84 -31.64
N ILE A 176 11.29 -21.90 -31.79
CA ILE A 176 11.47 -20.52 -31.30
C ILE A 176 11.67 -20.51 -29.78
N ILE A 177 10.82 -21.20 -29.02
CA ILE A 177 10.96 -21.29 -27.55
C ILE A 177 12.30 -21.90 -27.16
N LYS A 178 12.71 -22.98 -27.84
CA LYS A 178 14.01 -23.62 -27.61
C LYS A 178 15.16 -22.66 -27.88
N ARG A 179 15.17 -21.98 -29.02
CA ARG A 179 16.20 -20.98 -29.36
C ARG A 179 16.22 -19.80 -28.40
N CYS A 180 15.06 -19.35 -27.90
CA CYS A 180 14.99 -18.33 -26.85
C CYS A 180 15.73 -18.79 -25.59
N ARG A 181 15.46 -20.02 -25.12
CA ARG A 181 16.10 -20.59 -23.93
C ARG A 181 17.62 -20.72 -24.10
N GLU A 182 18.09 -21.14 -25.28
CA GLU A 182 19.51 -21.22 -25.62
C GLU A 182 20.19 -19.83 -25.54
N ASN A 183 19.59 -18.81 -26.18
CA ASN A 183 20.10 -17.43 -26.14
C ASN A 183 20.13 -16.84 -24.72
N ILE A 184 19.11 -17.14 -23.90
CA ILE A 184 19.04 -16.70 -22.50
C ILE A 184 20.20 -17.32 -21.70
N ALA A 185 20.47 -18.62 -21.90
CA ALA A 185 21.55 -19.33 -21.20
C ALA A 185 22.95 -18.80 -21.56
N GLU A 186 23.18 -18.40 -22.82
CA GLU A 186 24.47 -17.83 -23.26
C GLU A 186 24.73 -16.41 -22.74
N THR A 187 23.67 -15.62 -22.53
CA THR A 187 23.79 -14.21 -22.09
C THR A 187 24.13 -14.09 -20.60
N ASP A 188 23.81 -15.09 -19.78
CA ASP A 188 24.05 -15.12 -18.32
C ASP A 188 25.53 -15.30 -17.93
N VAL A 189 26.43 -15.53 -18.89
CA VAL A 189 27.85 -15.86 -18.67
C VAL A 189 28.81 -14.70 -18.99
N GLY A 190 28.31 -13.46 -19.12
CA GLY A 190 29.18 -12.28 -19.30
C GLY A 190 30.16 -12.07 -18.14
N ASP A 191 31.29 -11.36 -18.38
CA ASP A 191 32.37 -11.01 -17.44
C ASP A 191 31.85 -10.52 -16.07
N CYS A 192 31.50 -11.46 -15.20
CA CYS A 192 31.06 -11.21 -13.84
C CYS A 192 32.20 -11.59 -12.89
N GLU A 193 32.55 -10.68 -12.00
CA GLU A 193 33.49 -10.98 -10.93
C GLU A 193 32.91 -12.09 -10.04
N ILE A 194 33.70 -13.14 -9.80
CA ILE A 194 33.34 -14.19 -8.86
C ILE A 194 33.64 -13.70 -7.44
N GLY A 195 32.68 -13.86 -6.53
CA GLY A 195 32.86 -13.50 -5.12
C GLY A 195 31.85 -14.14 -4.20
N ILE A 196 32.01 -13.95 -2.90
CA ILE A 196 31.09 -14.48 -1.89
C ILE A 196 29.81 -13.64 -1.89
N CYS A 197 28.68 -14.28 -2.16
CA CYS A 197 27.37 -13.64 -2.13
C CYS A 197 26.94 -13.33 -0.68
N ALA A 198 26.60 -12.07 -0.41
CA ALA A 198 26.14 -11.59 0.90
C ALA A 198 24.78 -12.16 1.34
N ILE A 199 24.04 -12.80 0.42
CA ILE A 199 22.73 -13.39 0.71
C ILE A 199 22.84 -14.89 0.96
N THR A 200 23.56 -15.63 0.11
CA THR A 200 23.67 -17.09 0.19
C THR A 200 24.91 -17.55 0.97
N GLY A 201 25.96 -16.72 1.05
CA GLY A 201 27.26 -17.09 1.60
C GLY A 201 28.12 -17.94 0.65
N GLU A 202 27.64 -18.21 -0.57
CA GLU A 202 28.33 -19.04 -1.57
C GLU A 202 29.16 -18.20 -2.54
N GLU A 203 30.22 -18.80 -3.09
CA GLU A 203 31.04 -18.20 -4.14
C GLU A 203 30.33 -18.29 -5.49
N GLN A 204 29.93 -17.14 -6.04
CA GLN A 204 29.08 -17.03 -7.22
C GLN A 204 29.40 -15.75 -8.04
N PRO A 205 28.98 -15.68 -9.32
CA PRO A 205 29.04 -14.43 -10.09
C PRO A 205 28.28 -13.29 -9.42
N ILE A 206 28.95 -12.14 -9.20
CA ILE A 206 28.39 -10.97 -8.52
C ILE A 206 27.69 -10.04 -9.51
N ALA A 207 26.48 -9.62 -9.17
CA ALA A 207 25.67 -8.74 -10.00
C ALA A 207 26.25 -7.32 -10.04
N ARG A 208 26.72 -6.90 -11.21
CA ARG A 208 27.15 -5.51 -11.43
C ARG A 208 25.97 -4.52 -11.38
N LEU A 209 24.84 -4.92 -11.95
CA LEU A 209 23.57 -4.17 -11.98
C LEU A 209 22.43 -5.09 -11.59
N HIS A 210 21.46 -4.55 -10.86
CA HIS A 210 20.26 -5.27 -10.45
C HIS A 210 19.06 -4.86 -11.28
N ASN A 211 18.13 -5.79 -11.50
CA ASN A 211 16.91 -5.56 -12.27
C ASN A 211 15.98 -4.53 -11.59
N LYS A 212 15.09 -3.95 -12.40
CA LYS A 212 14.17 -2.89 -11.97
C LYS A 212 12.92 -3.46 -11.32
N ILE A 213 12.51 -2.81 -10.22
CA ILE A 213 11.25 -3.03 -9.52
C ILE A 213 10.20 -2.08 -10.10
N ARG A 214 9.09 -2.63 -10.56
CA ARG A 214 7.98 -1.92 -11.21
C ARG A 214 6.73 -2.00 -10.32
N GLY A 215 5.82 -1.02 -10.45
CA GLY A 215 4.54 -1.03 -9.73
C GLY A 215 4.52 -0.28 -8.38
N ILE A 216 5.65 0.25 -7.90
CA ILE A 216 5.66 1.14 -6.72
C ILE A 216 5.01 2.48 -7.10
N ARG A 217 3.90 2.81 -6.45
CA ARG A 217 3.17 4.06 -6.71
C ARG A 217 4.03 5.28 -6.41
N GLY A 218 4.03 6.24 -7.33
CA GLY A 218 4.89 7.44 -7.28
C GLY A 218 6.35 7.20 -7.70
N GLY A 219 6.71 5.96 -8.06
CA GLY A 219 8.01 5.62 -8.65
C GLY A 219 8.10 5.93 -10.14
N GLN A 220 9.29 5.75 -10.71
CA GLN A 220 9.51 5.89 -12.15
C GLN A 220 8.76 4.83 -12.95
N ALA A 221 8.13 5.23 -14.07
CA ALA A 221 7.40 4.31 -14.95
C ALA A 221 8.29 3.21 -15.54
N SER A 222 9.58 3.51 -15.78
CA SER A 222 10.59 2.52 -16.21
C SER A 222 11.08 1.59 -15.09
N GLY A 223 10.61 1.80 -13.86
CA GLY A 223 10.98 1.04 -12.66
C GLY A 223 12.10 1.70 -11.83
N THR A 224 12.18 1.28 -10.58
CA THR A 224 13.13 1.76 -9.57
C THR A 224 14.07 0.63 -9.15
N THR A 225 15.16 0.94 -8.46
CA THR A 225 16.15 -0.09 -8.03
C THR A 225 16.20 -0.14 -6.51
N LEU A 226 16.19 -1.34 -5.93
CA LEU A 226 16.35 -1.52 -4.47
C LEU A 226 17.80 -1.40 -4.05
N VAL A 227 18.69 -2.04 -4.80
CA VAL A 227 20.15 -1.99 -4.60
C VAL A 227 20.75 -1.35 -5.84
N CYS A 228 21.36 -0.18 -5.68
CA CYS A 228 22.08 0.50 -6.75
C CYS A 228 23.11 1.47 -6.17
N PHE A 229 24.27 1.50 -6.81
CA PHE A 229 25.39 2.38 -6.48
C PHE A 229 25.73 3.15 -7.75
N ASN A 230 25.70 4.47 -7.68
CA ASN A 230 25.94 5.31 -8.86
C ASN A 230 26.88 6.49 -8.59
N ASN A 231 27.32 6.65 -7.33
CA ASN A 231 28.22 7.73 -6.93
C ASN A 231 29.55 7.13 -6.49
N PRO A 232 30.70 7.78 -6.80
CA PRO A 232 32.01 7.35 -6.32
C PRO A 232 32.11 7.28 -4.79
N SER A 233 31.30 8.08 -4.07
CA SER A 233 31.19 8.03 -2.61
C SER A 233 30.66 6.71 -2.07
N ASP A 234 29.96 5.94 -2.90
CA ASP A 234 29.37 4.67 -2.54
C ASP A 234 30.31 3.49 -2.89
N GLU A 235 31.49 3.75 -3.46
CA GLU A 235 32.51 2.74 -3.79
C GLU A 235 33.36 2.40 -2.56
N SER A 236 33.70 1.13 -2.40
CA SER A 236 34.50 0.67 -1.25
C SER A 236 35.27 -0.59 -1.60
N TYR A 237 36.41 -0.83 -0.94
CA TYR A 237 37.25 -2.01 -1.14
C TYR A 237 37.63 -2.27 -2.62
N GLY A 238 37.79 -1.21 -3.43
CA GLY A 238 38.08 -1.32 -4.86
C GLY A 238 36.90 -1.76 -5.74
N LYS A 239 35.70 -1.95 -5.15
CA LYS A 239 34.48 -2.34 -5.85
C LYS A 239 33.69 -1.11 -6.26
N SER A 240 33.26 -1.11 -7.53
CA SER A 240 32.41 -0.08 -8.12
C SER A 240 31.01 -0.61 -8.45
N GLN A 241 30.05 0.30 -8.61
CA GLN A 241 28.65 -0.05 -8.89
C GLN A 241 28.08 -1.09 -7.90
N SER A 242 27.12 -1.92 -8.33
CA SER A 242 26.42 -2.83 -7.40
C SER A 242 27.27 -4.03 -6.98
N VAL A 243 28.47 -4.20 -7.55
CA VAL A 243 29.47 -5.17 -7.05
C VAL A 243 29.80 -4.90 -5.58
N ASN A 244 29.71 -3.65 -5.13
CA ASN A 244 29.91 -3.28 -3.73
C ASN A 244 28.85 -3.90 -2.78
N SER A 245 27.66 -4.27 -3.28
CA SER A 245 26.67 -5.01 -2.48
C SER A 245 27.07 -6.46 -2.23
N SER A 246 27.98 -7.01 -3.05
CA SER A 246 28.37 -8.42 -3.07
C SER A 246 27.16 -9.36 -3.15
N ILE A 247 26.12 -9.02 -3.90
CA ILE A 247 24.96 -9.88 -4.14
C ILE A 247 25.14 -10.62 -5.47
N SER A 248 24.95 -11.94 -5.50
CA SER A 248 25.09 -12.72 -6.71
C SER A 248 24.03 -12.38 -7.75
N VAL A 249 24.33 -12.64 -9.03
CA VAL A 249 23.37 -12.52 -10.15
C VAL A 249 22.09 -13.28 -9.84
N ALA A 250 22.21 -14.55 -9.42
CA ALA A 250 21.08 -15.39 -9.06
C ALA A 250 20.23 -14.77 -7.93
N ALA A 251 20.85 -14.33 -6.83
CA ALA A 251 20.10 -13.72 -5.73
C ALA A 251 19.44 -12.40 -6.16
N ALA A 252 20.12 -11.60 -7.00
CA ALA A 252 19.59 -10.34 -7.51
C ALA A 252 18.35 -10.54 -8.40
N GLU A 253 18.35 -11.55 -9.26
CA GLU A 253 17.19 -11.95 -10.05
C GLU A 253 16.04 -12.39 -9.15
N LYS A 254 16.29 -13.35 -8.24
CA LYS A 254 15.27 -13.93 -7.36
C LYS A 254 14.50 -12.86 -6.58
N TYR A 255 15.21 -11.96 -5.89
CA TYR A 255 14.52 -10.98 -5.05
C TYR A 255 13.74 -9.95 -5.88
N VAL A 256 14.24 -9.57 -7.06
CA VAL A 256 13.55 -8.60 -7.93
C VAL A 256 12.28 -9.22 -8.50
N ASP A 257 12.35 -10.46 -8.95
CA ASP A 257 11.20 -11.17 -9.53
C ASP A 257 10.12 -11.43 -8.47
N ALA A 258 10.50 -11.89 -7.27
CA ALA A 258 9.57 -12.04 -6.15
C ALA A 258 8.91 -10.70 -5.78
N LEU A 259 9.67 -9.60 -5.71
CA LEU A 259 9.10 -8.30 -5.37
C LEU A 259 8.18 -7.75 -6.47
N ASN A 260 8.53 -7.95 -7.74
CA ASN A 260 7.66 -7.59 -8.86
C ASN A 260 6.38 -8.43 -8.87
N TYR A 261 6.45 -9.72 -8.52
CA TYR A 261 5.28 -10.56 -8.32
C TYR A 261 4.36 -9.96 -7.25
N LEU A 262 4.88 -9.67 -6.04
CA LEU A 262 4.09 -9.08 -4.94
C LEU A 262 3.42 -7.75 -5.32
N LEU A 263 4.10 -6.91 -6.12
CA LEU A 263 3.58 -5.62 -6.58
C LEU A 263 2.59 -5.73 -7.74
N ARG A 264 2.65 -6.81 -8.51
CA ARG A 264 1.70 -7.09 -9.60
C ARG A 264 0.42 -7.69 -9.05
N GLU A 265 0.55 -8.63 -8.12
CA GLU A 265 -0.57 -9.33 -7.53
C GLU A 265 -1.24 -8.45 -6.47
N ASN A 266 -2.47 -8.00 -6.76
CA ASN A 266 -3.23 -7.14 -5.85
C ASN A 266 -3.46 -7.76 -4.46
N ALA A 267 -3.27 -9.08 -4.29
CA ALA A 267 -3.44 -9.76 -3.01
C ALA A 267 -2.31 -9.47 -2.04
N HIS A 268 -1.12 -9.22 -2.59
CA HIS A 268 0.11 -9.16 -1.82
C HIS A 268 0.56 -7.74 -1.50
N HIS A 269 -0.24 -6.72 -1.82
CA HIS A 269 0.10 -5.36 -1.48
C HIS A 269 -1.10 -4.48 -1.22
N THR A 270 -0.87 -3.45 -0.41
CA THR A 270 -1.84 -2.41 -0.10
C THR A 270 -1.14 -1.06 -0.08
N LEU A 271 -1.86 -0.04 -0.50
CA LEU A 271 -1.39 1.33 -0.45
C LEU A 271 -2.07 2.10 0.69
N ILE A 272 -1.26 2.70 1.56
CA ILE A 272 -1.72 3.66 2.56
C ILE A 272 -1.09 5.02 2.27
N ASN A 273 -1.88 5.91 1.68
CA ASN A 273 -1.41 7.18 1.12
C ASN A 273 -0.33 6.94 0.05
N ASP A 274 0.94 7.31 0.30
CA ASP A 274 2.07 7.08 -0.60
C ASP A 274 2.98 5.91 -0.17
N LEU A 275 2.63 5.22 0.92
CA LEU A 275 3.38 4.06 1.41
C LEU A 275 2.81 2.78 0.77
N THR A 276 3.61 2.10 -0.05
CA THR A 276 3.28 0.78 -0.59
C THR A 276 3.72 -0.28 0.41
N MET A 277 2.79 -1.05 0.96
CA MET A 277 3.09 -2.18 1.83
C MET A 277 2.94 -3.47 1.04
N VAL A 278 4.01 -4.23 0.90
CA VAL A 278 3.98 -5.59 0.33
C VAL A 278 4.02 -6.61 1.46
N TYR A 279 3.35 -7.75 1.29
CA TYR A 279 3.24 -8.78 2.29
C TYR A 279 2.92 -10.16 1.69
N TRP A 280 3.36 -11.21 2.36
CA TRP A 280 3.16 -12.60 1.96
C TRP A 280 3.30 -13.55 3.14
N ALA A 281 2.69 -14.72 3.03
CA ALA A 281 2.98 -15.86 3.88
C ALA A 281 3.98 -16.78 3.18
N ASP A 282 4.97 -17.27 3.92
CA ASP A 282 6.01 -18.14 3.40
C ASP A 282 5.54 -19.59 3.43
N THR A 283 4.66 -19.93 2.48
CA THR A 283 4.03 -21.24 2.31
C THR A 283 3.91 -21.60 0.83
N GLU A 284 4.08 -22.88 0.50
CA GLU A 284 3.88 -23.40 -0.86
C GLU A 284 2.38 -23.44 -1.22
N ASN A 285 1.48 -23.42 -0.23
CA ASN A 285 0.03 -23.39 -0.41
C ASN A 285 -0.47 -21.97 -0.78
N SER A 286 -0.87 -21.77 -2.03
CA SER A 286 -1.35 -20.47 -2.51
C SER A 286 -2.66 -20.01 -1.86
N GLU A 287 -3.53 -20.93 -1.42
CA GLU A 287 -4.78 -20.56 -0.76
C GLU A 287 -4.53 -20.02 0.65
N GLU A 288 -3.62 -20.65 1.39
CA GLU A 288 -3.19 -20.22 2.72
C GLU A 288 -2.50 -18.85 2.67
N ASP A 289 -1.58 -18.67 1.72
CA ASP A 289 -0.91 -17.39 1.48
C ASP A 289 -1.91 -16.28 1.11
N GLY A 290 -2.84 -16.56 0.21
CA GLY A 290 -3.94 -15.66 -0.14
C GLY A 290 -4.80 -15.28 1.07
N ALA A 291 -5.22 -16.26 1.88
CA ALA A 291 -6.07 -16.04 3.05
C ALA A 291 -5.38 -15.18 4.13
N ALA A 292 -4.10 -15.44 4.41
CA ALA A 292 -3.32 -14.61 5.33
C ALA A 292 -3.14 -13.17 4.81
N CYS A 293 -2.92 -13.01 3.50
CA CYS A 293 -2.81 -11.72 2.84
C CYS A 293 -4.14 -10.93 2.86
N ASP A 294 -5.27 -11.61 2.65
CA ASP A 294 -6.60 -11.00 2.69
C ASP A 294 -6.96 -10.52 4.11
N PHE A 295 -6.66 -11.33 5.14
CA PHE A 295 -6.79 -10.92 6.54
C PHE A 295 -5.97 -9.65 6.82
N PHE A 296 -4.71 -9.61 6.38
CA PHE A 296 -3.85 -8.45 6.60
C PHE A 296 -4.33 -7.20 5.85
N SER A 297 -4.76 -7.35 4.60
CA SER A 297 -5.35 -6.27 3.81
C SER A 297 -6.61 -5.70 4.48
N TYR A 298 -7.47 -6.58 5.00
CA TYR A 298 -8.66 -6.19 5.74
C TYR A 298 -8.33 -5.40 7.00
N PHE A 299 -7.32 -5.84 7.77
CA PHE A 299 -6.78 -5.07 8.89
C PHE A 299 -6.37 -3.64 8.48
N CYS A 300 -5.69 -3.50 7.35
CA CYS A 300 -5.19 -2.22 6.86
C CYS A 300 -6.27 -1.27 6.32
N LEU A 301 -7.30 -1.76 5.63
CA LEU A 301 -8.24 -0.94 4.86
C LEU A 301 -9.73 -1.12 5.19
N SER A 302 -10.19 -2.30 5.66
CA SER A 302 -11.60 -2.71 5.84
C SER A 302 -12.57 -2.25 4.74
N GLY A 303 -12.86 -3.11 3.76
CA GLY A 303 -13.94 -2.90 2.77
C GLY A 303 -13.76 -1.69 1.82
N LYS A 304 -12.57 -1.06 1.83
CA LYS A 304 -12.19 0.00 0.87
C LYS A 304 -11.37 -0.52 -0.32
N SER A 305 -11.07 -1.81 -0.35
CA SER A 305 -10.54 -2.47 -1.54
C SER A 305 -11.69 -2.76 -2.51
N ASP A 306 -11.48 -2.61 -3.81
CA ASP A 306 -12.44 -3.00 -4.87
C ASP A 306 -12.74 -4.53 -4.93
N ARG A 307 -12.34 -5.28 -3.90
CA ARG A 307 -12.57 -6.72 -3.74
C ARG A 307 -13.92 -6.97 -3.09
N ALA A 308 -14.97 -6.86 -3.90
CA ALA A 308 -16.36 -7.14 -3.53
C ALA A 308 -16.59 -8.57 -3.00
N ASP A 309 -15.65 -9.49 -3.20
CA ASP A 309 -15.79 -10.92 -2.85
C ASP A 309 -15.15 -11.32 -1.51
N THR A 310 -14.44 -10.39 -0.84
CA THR A 310 -13.80 -10.66 0.46
C THR A 310 -14.83 -10.80 1.60
N ASP A 311 -16.05 -10.30 1.40
CA ASP A 311 -17.07 -10.21 2.44
C ASP A 311 -17.65 -11.58 2.85
N ASN A 312 -17.57 -12.61 2.01
CA ASN A 312 -18.18 -13.91 2.33
C ASN A 312 -17.24 -14.93 2.99
N ARG A 313 -15.95 -14.98 2.62
CA ARG A 313 -15.02 -16.02 3.12
C ARG A 313 -14.45 -15.75 4.52
N LEU A 314 -14.36 -14.48 4.95
CA LEU A 314 -13.64 -14.10 6.18
C LEU A 314 -14.52 -13.40 7.23
N SER A 315 -15.84 -13.35 7.03
CA SER A 315 -16.75 -12.56 7.88
C SER A 315 -16.67 -12.91 9.37
N ALA A 316 -16.42 -14.18 9.71
CA ALA A 316 -16.33 -14.66 11.09
C ALA A 316 -15.05 -14.17 11.80
N ILE A 317 -13.86 -14.39 11.22
CA ILE A 317 -12.60 -13.87 11.76
C ILE A 317 -12.59 -12.35 11.76
N MET A 318 -13.12 -11.71 10.71
CA MET A 318 -13.21 -10.25 10.63
C MET A 318 -14.10 -9.66 11.74
N SER A 319 -15.20 -10.34 12.08
CA SER A 319 -16.05 -9.95 13.21
C SER A 319 -15.31 -10.05 14.54
N LYS A 320 -14.58 -11.15 14.77
CA LYS A 320 -13.71 -11.31 15.96
C LYS A 320 -12.56 -10.32 15.99
N LEU A 321 -12.04 -9.91 14.83
CA LEU A 321 -10.96 -8.92 14.71
C LEU A 321 -11.41 -7.56 15.20
N ARG A 322 -12.65 -7.15 14.86
CA ARG A 322 -13.24 -5.87 15.30
C ARG A 322 -13.26 -5.73 16.82
N THR A 323 -13.55 -6.83 17.52
CA THR A 323 -13.59 -6.87 18.99
C THR A 323 -12.24 -7.26 19.61
N GLY A 324 -11.25 -7.60 18.78
CA GLY A 324 -9.91 -8.03 19.20
C GLY A 324 -9.91 -9.35 19.97
N THR A 325 -10.84 -10.25 19.63
CA THR A 325 -11.05 -11.56 20.25
C THR A 325 -10.57 -12.75 19.40
N VAL A 326 -9.95 -12.48 18.24
CA VAL A 326 -9.39 -13.53 17.36
C VAL A 326 -8.33 -14.33 18.09
N LEU A 327 -8.45 -15.66 18.03
CA LEU A 327 -7.49 -16.62 18.54
C LEU A 327 -6.74 -17.33 17.41
N ALA A 328 -5.65 -18.03 17.74
CA ALA A 328 -4.90 -18.81 16.76
C ALA A 328 -5.75 -19.93 16.14
N ASP A 329 -6.62 -20.57 16.92
CA ASP A 329 -7.50 -21.65 16.44
C ASP A 329 -8.53 -21.15 15.42
N ASP A 330 -8.91 -19.87 15.49
CA ASP A 330 -9.80 -19.27 14.50
C ASP A 330 -9.16 -19.24 13.11
N LEU A 331 -7.84 -19.02 13.04
CA LEU A 331 -7.07 -19.00 11.78
C LEU A 331 -7.03 -20.38 11.12
N ALA A 332 -6.80 -21.42 11.92
CA ALA A 332 -6.75 -22.79 11.42
C ALA A 332 -8.08 -23.23 10.80
N ALA A 333 -9.21 -22.76 11.35
CA ALA A 333 -10.54 -23.02 10.79
C ALA A 333 -10.75 -22.40 9.39
N ASP A 334 -10.06 -21.29 9.09
CA ASP A 334 -10.07 -20.62 7.79
C ASP A 334 -8.88 -21.03 6.90
N GLY A 335 -8.19 -22.14 7.24
CA GLY A 335 -7.12 -22.72 6.44
C GLY A 335 -5.78 -21.99 6.53
N ILE A 336 -5.56 -21.23 7.62
CA ILE A 336 -4.32 -20.49 7.87
C ILE A 336 -3.56 -21.13 9.04
N ASP A 337 -2.40 -21.74 8.79
CA ASP A 337 -1.53 -22.25 9.85
C ASP A 337 -0.93 -21.07 10.65
N PRO A 338 -1.21 -20.98 11.96
CA PRO A 338 -0.68 -19.90 12.81
C PRO A 338 0.85 -19.91 12.95
N LEU A 339 1.55 -20.98 12.55
CA LEU A 339 3.00 -21.10 12.62
C LEU A 339 3.74 -20.62 11.36
N VAL A 340 3.04 -20.47 10.23
CA VAL A 340 3.64 -19.97 8.98
C VAL A 340 4.22 -18.57 9.19
N ASN A 341 5.42 -18.33 8.65
CA ASN A 341 6.04 -17.00 8.71
C ASN A 341 5.30 -16.04 7.77
N PHE A 342 4.93 -14.88 8.29
CA PHE A 342 4.37 -13.77 7.54
C PHE A 342 5.36 -12.60 7.49
N TYR A 343 5.48 -12.02 6.31
CA TYR A 343 6.39 -10.92 6.04
C TYR A 343 5.63 -9.67 5.62
N VAL A 344 6.11 -8.50 6.04
CA VAL A 344 5.59 -7.20 5.59
C VAL A 344 6.77 -6.27 5.35
N ALA A 345 6.76 -5.53 4.23
CA ALA A 345 7.72 -4.46 3.98
C ALA A 345 7.02 -3.18 3.52
N GLY A 346 7.35 -2.07 4.17
CA GLY A 346 6.88 -0.74 3.78
C GLY A 346 7.86 -0.08 2.82
N LEU A 347 7.41 0.28 1.62
CA LEU A 347 8.22 0.81 0.53
C LEU A 347 7.71 2.19 0.09
N THR A 348 8.62 3.12 -0.16
CA THR A 348 8.32 4.39 -0.81
C THR A 348 9.29 4.63 -1.97
N PRO A 349 8.87 5.32 -3.03
CA PRO A 349 9.81 5.78 -4.04
C PRO A 349 10.73 6.87 -3.47
N ASN A 350 11.97 6.90 -3.94
CA ASN A 350 12.89 8.03 -3.81
C ASN A 350 13.60 8.23 -5.15
N THR A 351 12.95 8.99 -6.04
CA THR A 351 13.38 9.16 -7.44
C THR A 351 13.55 7.81 -8.15
N SER A 352 14.78 7.35 -8.37
CA SER A 352 15.10 6.09 -9.06
C SER A 352 15.34 4.91 -8.10
N ARG A 353 15.22 5.14 -6.77
CA ARG A 353 15.53 4.17 -5.72
C ARG A 353 14.28 3.80 -4.92
N VAL A 354 14.26 2.57 -4.41
CA VAL A 354 13.28 2.14 -3.42
C VAL A 354 13.80 2.46 -2.02
N SER A 355 13.00 3.16 -1.22
CA SER A 355 13.29 3.38 0.20
C SER A 355 12.46 2.40 1.03
N VAL A 356 13.15 1.47 1.70
CA VAL A 356 12.55 0.55 2.67
C VAL A 356 12.36 1.30 3.99
N LYS A 357 11.11 1.43 4.45
CA LYS A 357 10.75 2.14 5.68
C LYS A 357 10.74 1.27 6.91
N PHE A 358 10.27 0.03 6.76
CA PHE A 358 10.30 -1.00 7.80
C PHE A 358 10.21 -2.38 7.14
N VAL A 359 10.64 -3.39 7.88
CA VAL A 359 10.49 -4.80 7.50
C VAL A 359 10.08 -5.59 8.74
N TYR A 360 9.09 -6.46 8.58
CA TYR A 360 8.55 -7.31 9.63
C TYR A 360 8.62 -8.78 9.20
N ARG A 361 8.90 -9.65 10.18
CA ARG A 361 8.83 -11.11 10.07
C ARG A 361 8.35 -11.67 11.41
N ASN A 362 7.28 -12.45 11.40
CA ASN A 362 6.89 -13.30 12.53
C ASN A 362 5.89 -14.36 12.05
N SER A 363 5.45 -15.26 12.93
CA SER A 363 4.36 -16.17 12.56
C SER A 363 3.03 -15.45 12.39
N VAL A 364 2.12 -16.01 11.57
CA VAL A 364 0.77 -15.47 11.38
C VAL A 364 0.01 -15.39 12.71
N GLY A 365 0.11 -16.42 13.56
CA GLY A 365 -0.52 -16.42 14.88
C GLY A 365 -0.02 -15.28 15.78
N LYS A 366 1.28 -14.96 15.74
CA LYS A 366 1.83 -13.85 16.51
C LYS A 366 1.36 -12.50 15.96
N LEU A 367 1.33 -12.35 14.65
CA LEU A 367 0.80 -11.17 13.96
C LEU A 367 -0.66 -10.91 14.37
N VAL A 368 -1.51 -11.93 14.27
CA VAL A 368 -2.94 -11.86 14.59
C VAL A 368 -3.15 -11.52 16.05
N GLY A 369 -2.44 -12.17 16.96
CA GLY A 369 -2.52 -11.85 18.40
C GLY A 369 -2.14 -10.39 18.71
N ASN A 370 -1.11 -9.86 18.02
CA ASN A 370 -0.70 -8.47 18.18
C ASN A 370 -1.73 -7.48 17.59
N ILE A 371 -2.34 -7.79 16.44
CA ILE A 371 -3.42 -6.99 15.86
C ILE A 371 -4.67 -7.03 16.74
N ALA A 372 -5.04 -8.19 17.29
CA ALA A 372 -6.16 -8.33 18.21
C ALA A 372 -5.94 -7.51 19.49
N ALA A 373 -4.75 -7.55 20.08
CA ALA A 373 -4.38 -6.69 21.20
C ALA A 373 -4.43 -5.19 20.84
N HIS A 374 -4.05 -4.84 19.61
CA HIS A 374 -4.17 -3.47 19.09
C HIS A 374 -5.62 -2.99 18.99
N GLN A 375 -6.53 -3.81 18.46
CA GLN A 375 -7.95 -3.46 18.40
C GLN A 375 -8.56 -3.32 19.81
N ARG A 376 -8.21 -4.20 20.75
CA ARG A 376 -8.63 -4.07 22.17
C ARG A 376 -8.15 -2.77 22.81
N ASP A 377 -6.91 -2.37 22.55
CA ASP A 377 -6.36 -1.11 23.09
C ASP A 377 -7.15 0.12 22.61
N LEU A 378 -7.57 0.09 21.34
CA LEU A 378 -8.33 1.16 20.70
C LEU A 378 -9.81 1.19 21.10
N TRP A 379 -10.39 0.05 21.46
CA TRP A 379 -11.83 -0.06 21.70
C TRP A 379 -12.29 0.78 22.90
N HIS A 380 -13.44 1.45 22.77
CA HIS A 380 -14.15 2.16 23.83
C HIS A 380 -15.64 2.32 23.45
N SER A 381 -16.49 2.67 24.41
CA SER A 381 -17.95 2.71 24.24
C SER A 381 -18.46 3.78 23.25
N GLY A 382 -17.61 4.73 22.86
CA GLY A 382 -17.92 5.71 21.82
C GLY A 382 -17.73 5.20 20.38
N LEU A 383 -17.21 3.98 20.21
CA LEU A 383 -17.18 3.26 18.93
C LEU A 383 -18.40 2.32 18.85
N ASN A 384 -19.01 2.20 17.68
CA ASN A 384 -19.99 1.13 17.45
C ASN A 384 -19.26 -0.21 17.54
N GLU A 385 -19.84 -1.21 18.20
CA GLU A 385 -19.30 -2.55 18.41
C GLU A 385 -18.79 -3.20 17.11
N ASN A 386 -19.38 -2.84 15.97
CA ASN A 386 -19.00 -3.32 14.65
C ASN A 386 -17.90 -2.50 13.95
N THR A 387 -17.31 -1.50 14.61
CA THR A 387 -16.33 -0.58 14.00
C THR A 387 -14.91 -1.06 14.21
N GLN A 388 -14.25 -1.51 13.13
CA GLN A 388 -12.80 -1.65 13.12
C GLN A 388 -12.11 -0.31 12.87
N LEU A 389 -11.09 0.01 13.66
CA LEU A 389 -10.18 1.11 13.35
C LEU A 389 -9.00 0.56 12.53
N THR A 390 -9.07 0.76 11.23
CA THR A 390 -8.04 0.33 10.28
C THR A 390 -6.80 1.20 10.33
N VAL A 391 -5.65 0.69 9.86
CA VAL A 391 -4.43 1.51 9.72
C VAL A 391 -4.68 2.77 8.88
N TRP A 392 -5.44 2.66 7.80
CA TRP A 392 -5.86 3.82 7.00
C TRP A 392 -6.66 4.84 7.83
N THR A 393 -7.57 4.38 8.69
CA THR A 393 -8.36 5.27 9.55
C THR A 393 -7.47 5.99 10.55
N LEU A 394 -6.58 5.26 11.24
CA LEU A 394 -5.66 5.82 12.23
C LEU A 394 -4.74 6.86 11.60
N THR A 395 -4.17 6.55 10.44
CA THR A 395 -3.24 7.44 9.73
C THR A 395 -3.90 8.72 9.22
N ASN A 396 -5.21 8.69 8.93
CA ASN A 396 -5.95 9.89 8.53
C ASN A 396 -6.26 10.84 9.68
N GLU A 397 -6.37 10.34 10.91
CA GLU A 397 -6.55 11.18 12.09
C GLU A 397 -5.29 12.00 12.45
N LEU A 398 -4.15 11.71 11.81
CA LEU A 398 -2.88 12.42 12.01
C LEU A 398 -2.78 13.73 11.23
N TYR A 399 -3.68 13.97 10.28
CA TYR A 399 -3.67 15.17 9.45
C TYR A 399 -4.69 16.21 9.90
N SER A 400 -4.42 17.47 9.56
CA SER A 400 -5.42 18.52 9.61
C SER A 400 -6.57 18.21 8.64
N PRO A 401 -7.84 18.40 9.04
CA PRO A 401 -8.98 18.24 8.14
C PRO A 401 -8.98 19.26 6.99
N LYS A 402 -8.21 20.35 7.10
CA LYS A 402 -8.06 21.38 6.06
C LYS A 402 -7.18 20.95 4.89
N ILE A 403 -6.40 19.87 5.04
CA ILE A 403 -5.52 19.36 3.99
C ILE A 403 -6.28 18.31 3.20
N SER A 404 -6.37 18.51 1.88
CA SER A 404 -7.02 17.56 0.98
C SER A 404 -6.33 16.19 1.03
N PRO A 405 -7.04 15.07 0.86
CA PRO A 405 -6.43 13.75 0.89
C PRO A 405 -5.25 13.58 -0.08
N SER A 406 -5.27 14.24 -1.24
CA SER A 406 -4.20 14.21 -2.25
C SER A 406 -2.94 14.99 -1.87
N GLU A 407 -3.02 15.92 -0.93
CA GLU A 407 -1.88 16.76 -0.50
C GLU A 407 -1.23 16.26 0.80
N ARG A 408 -1.79 15.21 1.41
CA ARG A 408 -1.29 14.62 2.65
C ARG A 408 0.06 13.97 2.42
N LYS A 409 1.12 14.59 2.95
CA LYS A 409 2.47 13.99 2.96
C LYS A 409 2.65 13.11 4.20
N PRO A 410 2.88 11.80 4.04
CA PRO A 410 3.08 10.90 5.18
C PRO A 410 4.30 11.30 6.01
N PRO A 411 4.15 11.46 7.34
CA PRO A 411 5.30 11.44 8.22
C PRO A 411 5.84 9.99 8.28
N TYR A 412 6.58 9.57 7.26
CA TYR A 412 7.03 8.18 7.10
C TYR A 412 7.67 7.58 8.35
N PRO A 413 8.52 8.29 9.12
CA PRO A 413 9.06 7.75 10.37
C PRO A 413 7.97 7.40 11.40
N LEU A 414 6.91 8.22 11.50
CA LEU A 414 5.78 7.94 12.39
C LEU A 414 4.94 6.78 11.87
N TYR A 415 4.75 6.64 10.56
CA TYR A 415 4.01 5.51 9.98
C TYR A 415 4.75 4.20 10.20
N ALA A 416 6.05 4.18 9.93
CA ALA A 416 6.91 3.02 10.17
C ALA A 416 6.87 2.63 11.65
N ALA A 417 7.10 3.57 12.57
CA ALA A 417 7.07 3.29 14.00
C ALA A 417 5.69 2.86 14.51
N LEU A 418 4.59 3.43 13.96
CA LEU A 418 3.23 2.98 14.24
C LEU A 418 3.05 1.52 13.79
N MET A 419 3.39 1.20 12.54
CA MET A 419 3.28 -0.16 12.01
C MET A 419 4.11 -1.14 12.83
N GLU A 420 5.38 -0.84 13.08
CA GLU A 420 6.25 -1.68 13.90
C GLU A 420 5.69 -1.91 15.31
N SER A 421 5.09 -0.89 15.93
CA SER A 421 4.45 -1.03 17.24
C SER A 421 3.20 -1.91 17.22
N ILE A 422 2.44 -1.89 16.13
CA ILE A 422 1.28 -2.75 15.95
C ILE A 422 1.74 -4.18 15.69
N LEU A 423 2.58 -4.39 14.67
CA LEU A 423 2.99 -5.70 14.20
C LEU A 423 3.82 -6.46 15.25
N ASN A 424 4.67 -5.78 16.01
CA ASN A 424 5.47 -6.41 17.06
C ASN A 424 4.81 -6.38 18.45
N GLY A 425 3.64 -5.73 18.59
CA GLY A 425 2.97 -5.57 19.88
C GLY A 425 3.76 -4.69 20.88
N SER A 426 4.66 -3.83 20.39
CA SER A 426 5.49 -2.96 21.23
C SER A 426 4.79 -1.63 21.57
N ARG A 427 5.46 -0.78 22.36
CA ARG A 427 4.92 0.53 22.75
C ARG A 427 4.73 1.42 21.51
N TYR A 428 3.62 2.15 21.47
CA TYR A 428 3.42 3.16 20.43
C TYR A 428 4.49 4.26 20.50
N PRO A 429 4.88 4.85 19.36
CA PRO A 429 5.79 5.97 19.36
C PRO A 429 5.17 7.18 20.08
N ARG A 430 5.94 7.87 20.94
CA ARG A 430 5.48 9.09 21.64
C ARG A 430 4.96 10.17 20.68
N ALA A 431 5.52 10.20 19.47
CA ALA A 431 5.09 11.07 18.38
C ALA A 431 3.63 10.85 17.93
N LEU A 432 3.07 9.64 18.11
CA LEU A 432 1.66 9.36 17.85
C LEU A 432 0.77 10.13 18.82
N LEU A 433 1.04 9.99 20.12
CA LEU A 433 0.30 10.69 21.17
C LEU A 433 0.39 12.20 21.00
N SER A 434 1.60 12.75 20.80
CA SER A 434 1.77 14.19 20.62
C SER A 434 1.03 14.73 19.40
N THR A 435 1.06 13.98 18.29
CA THR A 435 0.35 14.39 17.07
C THR A 435 -1.15 14.43 17.29
N VAL A 436 -1.74 13.38 17.85
CA VAL A 436 -3.19 13.30 18.04
C VAL A 436 -3.69 14.29 19.10
N VAL A 437 -2.97 14.45 20.22
CA VAL A 437 -3.28 15.48 21.23
C VAL A 437 -3.24 16.88 20.59
N GLN A 438 -2.22 17.17 19.77
CA GLN A 438 -2.15 18.43 19.06
C GLN A 438 -3.33 18.63 18.11
N ARG A 439 -3.72 17.60 17.34
CA ARG A 439 -4.88 17.68 16.44
C ARG A 439 -6.18 17.96 17.19
N CYS A 440 -6.40 17.34 18.36
CA CYS A 440 -7.55 17.64 19.22
C CYS A 440 -7.57 19.08 19.73
N LYS A 441 -6.41 19.71 19.88
CA LYS A 441 -6.28 21.10 20.38
C LYS A 441 -6.41 22.14 19.27
N THR A 442 -5.86 21.86 18.09
CA THR A 442 -5.73 22.86 17.02
C THR A 442 -6.77 22.78 15.92
N ASP A 443 -7.37 21.61 15.70
CA ASP A 443 -8.40 21.49 14.68
C ASP A 443 -9.70 22.11 15.19
N SER A 444 -10.44 22.74 14.29
CA SER A 444 -11.75 23.31 14.60
C SER A 444 -12.85 22.28 14.36
N ASP A 445 -13.89 22.34 15.17
CA ASP A 445 -15.12 21.58 14.90
C ASP A 445 -15.81 22.16 13.66
N ASP A 446 -16.50 21.30 12.90
CA ASP A 446 -17.27 21.65 11.71
C ASP A 446 -18.58 20.84 11.75
N GLU A 447 -19.64 21.48 12.21
CA GLU A 447 -20.95 20.83 12.41
C GLU A 447 -21.60 20.40 11.10
N GLU A 448 -21.45 21.19 10.02
CA GLU A 448 -21.97 20.86 8.70
C GLU A 448 -21.37 19.55 8.18
N LYS A 449 -20.05 19.37 8.37
CA LYS A 449 -19.35 18.13 8.01
C LYS A 449 -19.40 17.04 9.08
N LYS A 450 -20.10 17.27 10.20
CA LYS A 450 -20.14 16.39 11.38
C LYS A 450 -18.75 16.00 11.87
N PHE A 451 -17.79 16.91 11.75
CA PHE A 451 -16.42 16.70 12.19
C PHE A 451 -16.19 17.39 13.53
N TYR A 452 -15.65 16.63 14.47
CA TYR A 452 -15.25 17.15 15.78
C TYR A 452 -13.76 16.90 15.99
N SER A 453 -13.06 17.94 16.46
CA SER A 453 -11.63 17.92 16.81
C SER A 453 -11.30 16.82 17.83
N VAL A 454 -12.20 16.60 18.79
CA VAL A 454 -12.19 15.50 19.76
C VAL A 454 -13.25 14.48 19.35
N ASN A 455 -12.87 13.56 18.47
CA ASN A 455 -13.74 12.49 17.98
C ASN A 455 -13.38 11.12 18.58
N SER A 456 -14.25 10.13 18.38
CA SER A 456 -14.09 8.77 18.91
C SER A 456 -12.77 8.11 18.47
N ARG A 457 -12.30 8.36 17.24
CA ARG A 457 -11.10 7.74 16.68
C ARG A 457 -9.82 8.31 17.31
N ARG A 458 -9.75 9.62 17.50
CA ARG A 458 -8.63 10.28 18.19
C ARG A 458 -8.55 9.85 19.65
N VAL A 459 -9.70 9.81 20.32
CA VAL A 459 -9.80 9.34 21.71
C VAL A 459 -9.36 7.88 21.83
N ALA A 460 -9.75 7.02 20.90
CA ALA A 460 -9.27 5.64 20.81
C ALA A 460 -7.74 5.56 20.71
N ILE A 461 -7.12 6.37 19.83
CA ILE A 461 -5.65 6.41 19.69
C ILE A 461 -4.97 6.88 20.97
N ILE A 462 -5.48 7.93 21.62
CA ILE A 462 -4.92 8.45 22.87
C ILE A 462 -5.03 7.38 23.97
N LYS A 463 -6.21 6.77 24.14
CA LYS A 463 -6.44 5.69 25.10
C LYS A 463 -5.47 4.54 24.88
N ALA A 464 -5.34 4.09 23.63
CA ALA A 464 -4.43 3.01 23.26
C ALA A 464 -2.97 3.35 23.60
N CYS A 465 -2.53 4.60 23.38
CA CYS A 465 -1.20 5.06 23.77
C CYS A 465 -0.97 4.95 25.29
N LEU A 466 -1.92 5.46 26.09
CA LEU A 466 -1.80 5.53 27.54
C LEU A 466 -1.91 4.16 28.20
N ASN A 467 -2.93 3.36 27.85
CA ASN A 467 -3.13 2.02 28.41
C ASN A 467 -2.02 1.05 28.00
N ARG A 468 -1.56 1.10 26.74
CA ARG A 468 -0.42 0.28 26.32
C ARG A 468 0.85 0.70 27.06
N LYS A 469 1.09 2.01 27.23
CA LYS A 469 2.22 2.51 28.05
C LYS A 469 2.14 2.01 29.50
N ALA A 470 0.97 2.06 30.13
CA ALA A 470 0.76 1.60 31.50
C ALA A 470 1.02 0.09 31.65
N ARG A 471 0.51 -0.73 30.72
CA ARG A 471 0.74 -2.18 30.68
C ARG A 471 2.22 -2.53 30.60
N PHE A 472 3.01 -1.83 29.78
CA PHE A 472 4.47 -2.03 29.72
C PHE A 472 5.23 -1.55 30.98
N MET A 473 4.58 -0.78 31.85
CA MET A 473 5.11 -0.38 33.16
C MET A 473 4.53 -1.23 34.30
N ASN A 474 3.84 -2.34 34.00
CA ASN A 474 3.15 -3.19 34.97
C ASN A 474 2.15 -2.43 35.85
N LYS A 475 1.53 -1.38 35.30
CA LYS A 475 0.42 -0.66 35.95
C LYS A 475 -0.91 -1.20 35.43
N GLN A 476 -1.92 -1.18 36.29
CA GLN A 476 -3.30 -1.47 35.89
C GLN A 476 -3.78 -0.47 34.82
N GLU A 477 -4.86 -0.84 34.13
CA GLU A 477 -5.48 0.03 33.13
C GLU A 477 -5.76 1.41 33.74
N VAL A 478 -5.19 2.45 33.14
CA VAL A 478 -5.26 3.81 33.68
C VAL A 478 -6.58 4.48 33.27
N ILE A 479 -7.16 4.04 32.15
CA ILE A 479 -8.36 4.65 31.56
C ILE A 479 -9.32 3.57 31.08
N SER A 480 -10.51 3.54 31.65
CA SER A 480 -11.56 2.57 31.32
C SER A 480 -12.23 2.85 29.96
N MET A 481 -13.09 1.93 29.55
CA MET A 481 -13.76 1.97 28.23
C MET A 481 -14.90 3.00 28.14
N ALA A 482 -15.44 3.46 29.27
CA ALA A 482 -16.56 4.40 29.36
C ALA A 482 -16.27 5.50 30.40
N LEU A 483 -17.23 6.39 30.68
CA LEU A 483 -17.07 7.39 31.73
C LEU A 483 -16.82 6.67 33.07
N ASP A 484 -15.72 7.03 33.73
CA ASP A 484 -15.39 6.58 35.08
C ASP A 484 -15.49 7.75 36.04
N THR A 485 -16.60 7.82 36.78
CA THR A 485 -16.80 8.88 37.77
C THR A 485 -15.85 8.73 38.96
N GLU A 486 -15.31 7.54 39.18
CA GLU A 486 -14.40 7.21 40.29
C GLU A 486 -12.93 7.51 40.01
N ASN A 487 -12.59 7.83 38.76
CA ASN A 487 -11.24 8.23 38.39
C ASN A 487 -10.82 9.54 39.08
N ASN A 488 -9.75 9.48 39.87
CA ASN A 488 -9.20 10.62 40.63
C ASN A 488 -7.96 11.26 39.95
N SER A 489 -7.65 10.91 38.69
CA SER A 489 -6.62 11.64 37.94
C SER A 489 -7.05 13.09 37.80
N GLN A 490 -6.20 14.00 38.31
CA GLN A 490 -6.45 15.44 38.26
C GLN A 490 -6.69 15.92 36.81
N ALA A 491 -5.99 15.33 35.84
CA ALA A 491 -6.13 15.68 34.44
C ALA A 491 -7.46 15.18 33.85
N TYR A 492 -7.84 13.93 34.13
CA TYR A 492 -9.11 13.34 33.70
C TYR A 492 -10.30 14.10 34.29
N VAL A 493 -10.26 14.39 35.59
CA VAL A 493 -11.27 15.18 36.30
C VAL A 493 -11.40 16.59 35.72
N CYS A 494 -10.27 17.28 35.43
CA CYS A 494 -10.31 18.57 34.72
C CYS A 494 -11.03 18.47 33.36
N GLY A 495 -10.80 17.38 32.62
CA GLY A 495 -11.49 17.12 31.36
C GLY A 495 -13.00 16.99 31.54
N ARG A 496 -13.44 16.23 32.55
CA ARG A 496 -14.86 16.08 32.91
C ARG A 496 -15.50 17.41 33.29
N ILE A 497 -14.83 18.19 34.14
CA ILE A 497 -15.30 19.53 34.53
C ILE A 497 -15.48 20.40 33.29
N PHE A 498 -14.50 20.41 32.37
CA PHE A 498 -14.61 21.20 31.14
C PHE A 498 -15.84 20.82 30.30
N ALA A 499 -16.10 19.52 30.13
CA ALA A 499 -17.27 19.02 29.41
C ALA A 499 -18.60 19.47 30.05
N LEU A 500 -18.70 19.42 31.39
CA LEU A 500 -19.89 19.87 32.13
C LEU A 500 -20.10 21.38 32.02
N LEU A 501 -19.02 22.17 32.04
CA LEU A 501 -19.10 23.63 31.84
C LEU A 501 -19.55 23.98 30.42
N GLU A 502 -19.09 23.24 29.41
CA GLU A 502 -19.53 23.42 28.02
C GLU A 502 -21.01 23.03 27.87
N TYR A 503 -21.43 21.95 28.53
CA TYR A 503 -22.82 21.53 28.55
C TYR A 503 -23.74 22.57 29.19
N ALA A 504 -23.34 23.16 30.32
CA ALA A 504 -24.06 24.26 30.96
C ALA A 504 -24.24 25.45 29.99
N GLN A 505 -23.17 25.83 29.28
CA GLN A 505 -23.23 26.90 28.28
C GLN A 505 -24.23 26.58 27.16
N LYS A 506 -24.16 25.37 26.58
CA LYS A 506 -25.06 24.95 25.49
C LYS A 506 -26.53 24.94 25.93
N LYS A 507 -26.81 24.48 27.16
CA LYS A 507 -28.16 24.48 27.73
C LYS A 507 -28.69 25.89 28.00
N ALA A 508 -27.84 26.80 28.47
CA ALA A 508 -28.23 28.19 28.71
C ALA A 508 -28.58 28.97 27.43
N ALA A 509 -28.01 28.58 26.29
CA ALA A 509 -28.19 29.23 25.01
C ALA A 509 -29.21 28.53 24.08
N ASN A 510 -29.94 27.52 24.58
CA ASN A 510 -30.84 26.67 23.77
C ASN A 510 -30.18 26.10 22.49
N GLY A 511 -28.87 25.88 22.52
CA GLY A 511 -28.09 25.37 21.38
C GLY A 511 -27.64 26.40 20.35
N ASP A 512 -28.10 27.66 20.41
CA ASP A 512 -27.77 28.69 19.42
C ASP A 512 -26.55 29.51 19.88
N LEU A 513 -25.34 29.03 19.53
CA LEU A 513 -24.07 29.62 19.95
C LEU A 513 -23.14 29.86 18.76
N ASN A 514 -22.76 31.12 18.55
CA ASN A 514 -21.72 31.50 17.57
C ASN A 514 -20.30 31.07 18.00
N ARG A 515 -20.07 30.86 19.30
CA ARG A 515 -18.77 30.45 19.86
C ARG A 515 -18.94 29.77 21.21
N THR A 516 -18.32 28.62 21.37
CA THR A 516 -18.33 27.85 22.62
C THR A 516 -17.10 28.13 23.48
N ILE A 517 -17.15 27.77 24.76
CA ILE A 517 -15.95 27.77 25.61
C ILE A 517 -14.88 26.80 25.09
N LYS A 518 -15.27 25.75 24.36
CA LYS A 518 -14.33 24.84 23.70
C LYS A 518 -13.48 25.59 22.68
N ASP A 519 -14.11 26.39 21.82
CA ASP A 519 -13.42 27.16 20.77
C ASP A 519 -12.42 28.19 21.33
N ALA A 520 -12.70 28.72 22.53
CA ALA A 520 -11.89 29.76 23.15
C ALA A 520 -10.82 29.21 24.11
N TYR A 521 -11.15 28.15 24.87
CA TYR A 521 -10.40 27.78 26.07
C TYR A 521 -9.91 26.33 26.08
N PHE A 522 -10.33 25.45 25.17
CA PHE A 522 -9.99 24.02 25.25
C PHE A 522 -8.47 23.79 25.26
N THR A 523 -7.73 24.41 24.35
CA THR A 523 -6.26 24.29 24.28
C THR A 523 -5.58 24.76 25.56
N SER A 524 -6.02 25.89 26.11
CA SER A 524 -5.44 26.50 27.30
C SER A 524 -5.81 25.72 28.56
N ALA A 525 -7.06 25.27 28.69
CA ALA A 525 -7.52 24.44 29.81
C ALA A 525 -6.81 23.08 29.83
N CYS A 526 -6.63 22.46 28.65
CA CYS A 526 -5.89 21.21 28.51
C CYS A 526 -4.40 21.38 28.87
N SER A 527 -3.79 22.55 28.62
CA SER A 527 -2.35 22.74 28.87
C SER A 527 -2.04 23.33 30.25
N LYS A 528 -2.86 24.27 30.73
CA LYS A 528 -2.68 25.08 31.95
C LYS A 528 -4.00 25.29 32.71
N PRO A 529 -4.57 24.21 33.32
CA PRO A 529 -5.86 24.25 34.00
C PRO A 529 -6.03 25.43 34.97
N SER A 530 -5.06 25.64 35.86
CA SER A 530 -5.16 26.65 36.94
C SER A 530 -5.36 28.08 36.46
N THR A 531 -4.94 28.40 35.23
CA THR A 531 -5.07 29.74 34.64
C THR A 531 -6.42 29.99 33.97
N VAL A 532 -7.17 28.93 33.68
CA VAL A 532 -8.38 28.99 32.85
C VAL A 532 -9.63 28.64 33.65
N PHE A 533 -9.59 27.59 34.47
CA PHE A 533 -10.76 27.12 35.22
C PHE A 533 -11.38 28.17 36.14
N PRO A 534 -10.63 29.02 36.88
CA PRO A 534 -11.25 30.06 37.70
C PRO A 534 -12.17 30.99 36.89
N ARG A 535 -11.74 31.36 35.67
CA ARG A 535 -12.55 32.19 34.77
C ARG A 535 -13.76 31.43 34.23
N LEU A 536 -13.58 30.17 33.83
CA LEU A 536 -14.68 29.35 33.31
C LEU A 536 -15.75 29.09 34.38
N MET A 537 -15.35 28.86 35.63
CA MET A 537 -16.28 28.65 36.74
C MET A 537 -17.11 29.89 37.03
N GLN A 538 -16.52 31.09 36.97
CA GLN A 538 -17.27 32.35 37.09
C GLN A 538 -18.31 32.50 35.98
N LEU A 539 -17.90 32.24 34.73
CA LEU A 539 -18.82 32.30 33.58
C LEU A 539 -19.95 31.27 33.69
N ALA A 540 -19.64 30.08 34.19
CA ALA A 540 -20.62 29.01 34.33
C ALA A 540 -21.75 29.33 35.30
N GLN A 541 -21.55 30.17 36.33
CA GLN A 541 -22.64 30.57 37.23
C GLN A 541 -23.81 31.21 36.46
N HIS A 542 -23.51 32.13 35.55
CA HIS A 542 -24.52 32.78 34.71
C HIS A 542 -25.19 31.81 33.72
N HIS A 543 -24.47 30.76 33.29
CA HIS A 543 -25.05 29.73 32.44
C HIS A 543 -25.96 28.80 33.24
N LEU A 544 -25.56 28.39 34.44
CA LEU A 544 -26.34 27.51 35.31
C LEU A 544 -27.65 28.15 35.77
N GLU A 545 -27.67 29.46 36.02
CA GLU A 545 -28.90 30.21 36.33
C GLU A 545 -29.92 30.19 35.18
N LYS A 546 -29.45 30.13 33.93
CA LYS A 546 -30.29 30.19 32.73
C LYS A 546 -30.58 28.83 32.11
N ALA A 547 -29.76 27.83 32.41
CA ALA A 547 -29.86 26.50 31.82
C ALA A 547 -31.04 25.72 32.40
N ASP A 548 -31.78 25.07 31.50
CA ASP A 548 -32.70 24.01 31.89
C ASP A 548 -31.94 22.90 32.63
N ASN A 549 -32.42 22.51 33.82
CA ASN A 549 -31.75 21.62 34.78
C ASN A 549 -30.37 22.11 35.30
N GLY A 550 -30.15 23.43 35.38
CA GLY A 550 -28.90 24.00 35.90
C GLY A 550 -28.46 23.47 37.28
N GLY A 551 -29.40 23.22 38.19
CA GLY A 551 -29.11 22.62 39.51
C GLY A 551 -28.47 21.22 39.44
N TYR A 552 -28.93 20.39 38.51
CA TYR A 552 -28.36 19.05 38.29
C TYR A 552 -26.95 19.15 37.68
N ILE A 553 -26.75 20.05 36.72
CA ILE A 553 -25.43 20.26 36.11
C ILE A 553 -24.44 20.78 37.17
N ASN A 554 -24.88 21.70 38.04
CA ASN A 554 -24.05 22.22 39.14
C ASN A 554 -23.67 21.12 40.14
N LYS A 555 -24.58 20.18 40.42
CA LYS A 555 -24.28 19.00 41.25
C LYS A 555 -23.17 18.16 40.64
N LEU A 556 -23.26 17.83 39.35
CA LEU A 556 -22.22 17.06 38.64
C LEU A 556 -20.86 17.79 38.61
N ILE A 557 -20.88 19.12 38.43
CA ILE A 557 -19.66 19.94 38.48
C ILE A 557 -19.04 19.88 39.88
N SER A 558 -19.87 19.98 40.93
CA SER A 558 -19.42 19.93 42.32
C SER A 558 -18.80 18.57 42.66
N GLU A 559 -19.46 17.47 42.28
CA GLU A 559 -18.94 16.10 42.46
C GLU A 559 -17.58 15.89 41.77
N ALA A 560 -17.38 16.49 40.59
CA ALA A 560 -16.09 16.45 39.91
C ALA A 560 -15.04 17.35 40.60
N ILE A 561 -15.43 18.52 41.10
CA ILE A 561 -14.54 19.43 41.84
C ILE A 561 -14.08 18.81 43.17
N ASP A 562 -14.94 18.05 43.85
CA ASP A 562 -14.59 17.37 45.11
C ASP A 562 -13.43 16.37 44.94
N LYS A 563 -13.14 15.95 43.70
CA LYS A 563 -11.99 15.09 43.35
C LYS A 563 -10.73 15.87 43.01
N ILE A 564 -10.78 17.21 42.94
CA ILE A 564 -9.60 18.05 42.72
C ILE A 564 -8.84 18.21 44.04
N GLU A 565 -7.56 17.86 44.02
CA GLU A 565 -6.69 17.89 45.21
C GLU A 565 -6.20 19.31 45.50
N GLY A 566 -7.00 20.07 46.25
CA GLY A 566 -6.66 21.39 46.79
C GLY A 566 -6.67 22.53 45.76
N LYS A 567 -5.97 22.39 44.62
CA LYS A 567 -5.96 23.38 43.54
C LYS A 567 -5.88 22.72 42.16
N PHE A 568 -6.41 23.40 41.16
CA PHE A 568 -6.24 22.98 39.77
C PHE A 568 -4.74 22.87 39.40
N PRO A 569 -4.34 21.85 38.61
CA PRO A 569 -2.97 21.70 38.15
C PRO A 569 -2.46 22.92 37.38
N SER A 570 -1.21 23.31 37.62
CA SER A 570 -0.58 24.45 36.92
C SER A 570 -0.32 24.16 35.45
N THR A 571 0.13 22.94 35.16
CA THR A 571 0.44 22.46 33.82
C THR A 571 0.15 20.97 33.72
N LEU A 572 -0.28 20.50 32.56
CA LEU A 572 -0.42 19.07 32.27
C LEU A 572 0.67 18.61 31.30
N SER A 573 1.33 17.50 31.63
CA SER A 573 2.23 16.77 30.73
C SER A 573 1.48 16.23 29.51
N LEU A 574 2.19 15.69 28.51
CA LEU A 574 1.54 15.14 27.31
C LEU A 574 0.57 14.00 27.64
N ASP A 575 0.93 13.15 28.59
CA ASP A 575 0.12 12.00 28.99
C ASP A 575 -1.14 12.47 29.71
N GLU A 576 -1.00 13.42 30.64
CA GLU A 576 -2.10 14.08 31.34
C GLU A 576 -3.01 14.88 30.39
N GLN A 577 -2.44 15.54 29.36
CA GLN A 577 -3.24 16.18 28.31
C GLN A 577 -4.11 15.15 27.57
N GLY A 578 -3.59 13.94 27.35
CA GLY A 578 -4.37 12.82 26.82
C GLY A 578 -5.50 12.40 27.76
N GLU A 579 -5.23 12.27 29.06
CA GLU A 579 -6.24 11.95 30.09
C GLU A 579 -7.35 13.02 30.15
N PHE A 580 -6.98 14.31 30.09
CA PHE A 580 -7.93 15.41 29.99
C PHE A 580 -8.86 15.26 28.78
N ILE A 581 -8.30 14.98 27.60
CA ILE A 581 -9.08 14.83 26.36
C ILE A 581 -10.04 13.64 26.47
N ILE A 582 -9.60 12.53 27.06
CA ILE A 582 -10.46 11.35 27.22
C ILE A 582 -11.57 11.60 28.24
N GLY A 583 -11.26 12.21 29.39
CA GLY A 583 -12.28 12.58 30.40
C GLY A 583 -13.32 13.55 29.84
N TYR A 584 -12.88 14.54 29.06
CA TYR A 584 -13.76 15.45 28.33
C TYR A 584 -14.68 14.69 27.36
N TYR A 585 -14.12 13.80 26.54
CA TYR A 585 -14.90 13.05 25.56
C TYR A 585 -15.91 12.10 26.21
N GLN A 586 -15.49 11.32 27.20
CA GLN A 586 -16.35 10.35 27.88
C GLN A 586 -17.48 11.03 28.63
N GLN A 587 -17.22 12.16 29.30
CA GLN A 587 -18.25 12.95 29.97
C GLN A 587 -19.24 13.55 28.97
N ASN A 588 -18.77 14.12 27.86
CA ASN A 588 -19.66 14.60 26.80
C ASN A 588 -20.52 13.46 26.24
N LYS A 589 -19.92 12.30 25.97
CA LYS A 589 -20.66 11.16 25.43
C LYS A 589 -21.73 10.67 26.40
N SER A 590 -21.46 10.61 27.70
CA SER A 590 -22.43 10.18 28.71
C SER A 590 -23.62 11.14 28.82
N ILE A 591 -23.41 12.44 28.60
CA ILE A 591 -24.46 13.46 28.65
C ILE A 591 -25.49 13.27 27.50
N TYR A 592 -25.02 12.87 26.31
CA TYR A 592 -25.86 12.78 25.10
C TYR A 592 -26.32 11.35 24.77
N THR A 593 -25.83 10.35 25.49
CA THR A 593 -26.34 8.98 25.38
C THR A 593 -27.52 8.87 26.34
N LYS A 594 -28.72 8.55 25.85
CA LYS A 594 -29.87 8.28 26.73
C LYS A 594 -29.45 7.18 27.70
N ALA A 595 -29.63 7.41 29.00
CA ALA A 595 -29.61 6.32 29.96
C ALA A 595 -30.70 5.32 29.54
N GLU A 596 -30.30 4.07 29.29
CA GLU A 596 -31.26 2.98 29.12
C GLU A 596 -32.05 2.73 30.41
#